data_AF-A0A3A0ACE4-F1
#
_entry.id   AF-A0A3A0ACE4-F1
#
_cell.length_a   1.000
_cell.length_b   1.000
_cell.length_c   1.000
_cell.angle_alpha   90.00
_cell.angle_beta   90.00
_cell.angle_gamma   90.00
#
_symmetry.space_group_name_H-M   'P 1'
#
loop_
_entity.id
_entity.type
_entity.pdbx_description
1 polymer ?
#
loop_
_entity_poly.entity_id
_entity_poly.type
_entity_poly.pdbx_seq_one_letter_code
_entity_poly.pdbx_strand_id
1 'polypeptide(L)'
;MRLRFELEIDSMRGTLLTVPPIRWLINQPEQLWLRLLIVGSVLVFSVGLPLTGSTRLILLLLGLVLGIGTIFTFLRWPPMGLVALIFGGLLAPSPPLPGGLNAAVLLLGLLVGLWVFTLIVQRQRRLVSSRTVPPLLALVVVSLLAFVFGQLRWFMGAQPAQLLTQVGGLLIFILAAGAFLLVAHQVQDLKWLRWMTWSYLAIGALAPAGWLVPWLIRGLNDRLLQPGVMNNSMFWLWLVTLSFSQVEIGVSARSCCDWCNHWRTFVASCLAACRDRADTDPAHIK
;
A
#
# COMPACT_ATOMS: atom_id res chain seq x y z
N MET A 1 -26.91 -13.75 11.94
CA MET A 1 -25.46 -13.66 11.62
C MET A 1 -24.87 -12.26 11.76
N ARG A 2 -25.62 -11.18 11.45
CA ARG A 2 -25.16 -9.77 11.58
C ARG A 2 -24.88 -9.30 13.01
N LEU A 3 -25.65 -9.78 13.99
CA LEU A 3 -25.51 -9.39 15.41
C LEU A 3 -24.28 -10.00 16.11
N ARG A 4 -23.66 -11.04 15.55
CA ARG A 4 -22.46 -11.65 16.14
C ARG A 4 -21.18 -10.90 15.77
N PHE A 5 -21.21 -10.12 14.69
CA PHE A 5 -20.03 -9.39 14.19
C PHE A 5 -19.79 -8.06 14.91
N GLU A 6 -20.84 -7.40 15.41
CA GLU A 6 -20.67 -6.12 16.13
C GLU A 6 -20.14 -6.29 17.56
N LEU A 7 -20.52 -7.37 18.25
CA LEU A 7 -20.01 -7.67 19.60
C LEU A 7 -18.50 -8.00 19.62
N GLU A 8 -17.95 -8.49 18.51
CA GLU A 8 -16.52 -8.84 18.42
C GLU A 8 -15.64 -7.62 18.08
N ILE A 9 -16.19 -6.59 17.44
CA ILE A 9 -15.46 -5.35 17.10
C ILE A 9 -15.27 -4.47 18.35
N ASP A 10 -16.23 -4.41 19.26
CA ASP A 10 -16.06 -3.66 20.52
C ASP A 10 -15.12 -4.38 21.50
N SER A 11 -15.08 -5.72 21.48
CA SER A 11 -14.11 -6.48 22.29
C SER A 11 -12.67 -6.31 21.84
N MET A 12 -12.40 -5.93 20.58
CA MET A 12 -11.03 -5.64 20.11
C MET A 12 -10.59 -4.19 20.32
N ARG A 13 -11.53 -3.25 20.54
CA ARG A 13 -11.19 -1.84 20.82
C ARG A 13 -10.75 -1.61 22.27
N GLY A 14 -11.21 -2.43 23.21
CA GLY A 14 -10.82 -2.32 24.64
C GLY A 14 -9.36 -2.72 24.94
N THR A 15 -8.72 -3.49 24.08
CA THR A 15 -7.41 -4.12 24.36
C THR A 15 -6.22 -3.43 23.70
N LEU A 16 -6.45 -2.41 22.85
CA LEU A 16 -5.40 -1.79 22.03
C LEU A 16 -4.72 -0.58 22.67
N LEU A 17 -5.10 -0.17 23.89
CA LEU A 17 -4.48 0.97 24.59
C LEU A 17 -4.06 0.70 26.03
N THR A 18 -3.95 -0.56 26.46
CA THR A 18 -3.10 -0.88 27.60
C THR A 18 -1.70 -1.15 27.08
N VAL A 19 -1.05 -0.11 26.55
CA VAL A 19 0.42 -0.10 26.50
C VAL A 19 0.84 -0.23 27.96
N PRO A 20 1.50 -1.33 28.37
CA PRO A 20 1.95 -1.44 29.75
C PRO A 20 2.78 -0.20 30.06
N PRO A 21 2.52 0.49 31.18
CA PRO A 21 3.24 1.70 31.51
C PRO A 21 4.73 1.41 31.43
N ILE A 22 5.48 2.29 30.75
CA ILE A 22 6.95 2.22 30.53
C ILE A 22 7.73 1.82 31.79
N ARG A 23 7.14 2.08 32.97
CA ARG A 23 7.60 1.65 34.29
C ARG A 23 7.90 0.15 34.42
N TRP A 24 7.19 -0.74 33.75
CA TRP A 24 7.46 -2.19 33.83
C TRP A 24 8.73 -2.59 33.05
N LEU A 25 9.08 -1.84 32.01
CA LEU A 25 10.34 -2.01 31.26
C LEU A 25 11.57 -1.49 32.02
N ILE A 26 11.39 -0.72 33.10
CA ILE A 26 12.52 -0.10 33.82
C ILE A 26 13.10 -1.03 34.90
N ASN A 27 12.35 -2.01 35.38
CA ASN A 27 12.74 -2.83 36.54
C ASN A 27 13.31 -4.21 36.20
N GLN A 28 13.60 -4.52 34.93
CA GLN A 28 14.29 -5.77 34.58
C GLN A 28 15.80 -5.54 34.50
N PRO A 29 16.61 -6.13 35.40
CA PRO A 29 18.06 -5.91 35.46
C PRO A 29 18.76 -6.33 34.15
N GLU A 30 18.18 -7.27 33.40
CA GLU A 30 18.73 -7.72 32.11
C GLU A 30 18.62 -6.66 31.00
N GLN A 31 17.67 -5.73 31.10
CA GLN A 31 17.53 -4.63 30.13
C GLN A 31 18.47 -3.45 30.41
N LEU A 32 19.02 -3.35 31.62
CA LEU A 32 19.92 -2.25 31.98
C LEU A 32 21.24 -2.34 31.20
N TRP A 33 21.78 -3.56 31.05
CA TRP A 33 22.94 -3.85 30.20
C TRP A 33 22.68 -3.53 28.74
N LEU A 34 21.53 -3.94 28.21
CA LEU A 34 21.15 -3.69 26.81
C LEU A 34 21.02 -2.18 26.54
N ARG A 35 20.45 -1.42 27.48
CA ARG A 35 20.38 0.05 27.39
C ARG A 35 21.75 0.69 27.43
N LEU A 36 22.64 0.29 28.35
CA LEU A 36 24.00 0.81 28.40
C LEU A 36 24.78 0.49 27.12
N LEU A 37 24.58 -0.68 26.53
CA LEU A 37 25.19 -1.07 25.26
C LEU A 37 24.63 -0.23 24.09
N ILE A 38 23.32 0.02 24.03
CA ILE A 38 22.71 0.89 23.02
C ILE A 38 23.22 2.33 23.18
N VAL A 39 23.16 2.90 24.39
CA VAL A 39 23.63 4.27 24.65
C VAL A 39 25.12 4.40 24.35
N GLY A 40 25.94 3.45 24.83
CA GLY A 40 27.38 3.41 24.58
C GLY A 40 27.71 3.28 23.09
N SER A 41 27.03 2.40 22.36
CA SER A 41 27.24 2.26 20.91
C SER A 41 26.83 3.51 20.15
N VAL A 42 25.68 4.14 20.47
CA VAL A 42 25.26 5.41 19.87
C VAL A 42 26.29 6.52 20.14
N LEU A 43 26.83 6.62 21.36
CA LEU A 43 27.83 7.62 21.72
C LEU A 43 29.16 7.40 20.98
N VAL A 44 29.64 6.16 20.97
CA VAL A 44 30.88 5.78 20.25
C VAL A 44 30.73 6.02 18.76
N PHE A 45 29.60 5.63 18.15
CA PHE A 45 29.34 5.91 16.74
C PHE A 45 29.23 7.41 16.46
N SER A 46 28.55 8.18 17.32
CA SER A 46 28.35 9.62 17.11
C SER A 46 29.67 10.41 17.17
N VAL A 47 30.62 10.01 18.01
CA VAL A 47 31.92 10.69 18.16
C VAL A 47 32.99 10.10 17.24
N GLY A 48 33.00 8.78 17.05
CA GLY A 48 34.03 8.09 16.26
C GLY A 48 33.87 8.28 14.74
N LEU A 49 32.63 8.36 14.24
CA LEU A 49 32.36 8.47 12.80
C LEU A 49 32.90 9.75 12.17
N PRO A 50 32.68 10.95 12.74
CA PRO A 50 33.17 12.20 12.14
C PRO A 50 34.70 12.29 12.12
N LEU A 51 35.37 11.65 13.08
CA LEU A 51 36.83 11.76 13.24
C LEU A 51 37.63 10.86 12.30
N THR A 52 37.03 9.76 11.82
CA THR A 52 37.77 8.73 11.06
C THR A 52 37.11 8.34 9.73
N GLY A 53 35.86 8.75 9.51
CA GLY A 53 35.06 8.28 8.38
C GLY A 53 35.27 9.07 7.09
N SER A 54 35.53 8.35 5.99
CA SER A 54 35.28 8.88 4.64
C SER A 54 33.81 9.26 4.49
N THR A 55 33.50 10.37 3.79
CA THR A 55 32.11 10.79 3.50
C THR A 55 31.26 9.66 2.92
N ARG A 56 31.85 8.76 2.12
CA ARG A 56 31.16 7.57 1.59
C ARG A 56 30.73 6.61 2.69
N LEU A 57 31.58 6.37 3.68
CA LEU A 57 31.28 5.48 4.80
C LEU A 57 30.20 6.08 5.70
N ILE A 58 30.22 7.40 5.92
CA ILE A 58 29.18 8.12 6.66
C ILE A 58 27.83 7.99 5.93
N LEU A 59 27.79 8.22 4.61
CA LEU A 59 26.57 8.06 3.81
C LEU A 59 26.06 6.61 3.79
N LEU A 60 26.96 5.63 3.70
CA LEU A 60 26.59 4.21 3.76
C LEU A 60 25.99 3.82 5.12
N LEU A 61 26.59 4.28 6.23
CA LEU A 61 26.05 4.02 7.56
C LEU A 61 24.74 4.75 7.81
N LEU A 62 24.62 5.99 7.37
CA LEU A 62 23.35 6.72 7.43
C LEU A 62 22.27 6.00 6.62
N GLY A 63 22.60 5.58 5.39
CA GLY A 63 21.71 4.79 4.54
C GLY A 63 21.33 3.45 5.17
N LEU A 64 22.26 2.79 5.86
CA LEU A 64 22.00 1.54 6.58
C LEU A 64 21.04 1.76 7.76
N VAL A 65 21.27 2.77 8.60
CA VAL A 65 20.41 3.09 9.74
C VAL A 65 19.01 3.48 9.27
N LEU A 66 18.92 4.34 8.25
CA LEU A 66 17.64 4.71 7.66
C LEU A 66 16.95 3.51 7.00
N GLY A 67 17.69 2.65 6.30
CA GLY A 67 17.16 1.45 5.66
C GLY A 67 16.59 0.47 6.68
N ILE A 68 17.33 0.19 7.75
CA ILE A 68 16.88 -0.65 8.87
C ILE A 68 15.64 -0.03 9.53
N GLY A 69 15.68 1.26 9.86
CA GLY A 69 14.53 1.97 10.45
C GLY A 69 13.29 1.92 9.56
N THR A 70 13.47 2.03 8.24
CA THR A 70 12.40 1.92 7.24
C THR A 70 11.81 0.51 7.22
N ILE A 71 12.66 -0.53 7.20
CA ILE A 71 12.21 -1.93 7.26
C ILE A 71 11.41 -2.19 8.53
N PHE A 72 11.91 -1.77 9.69
CA PHE A 72 11.19 -1.91 10.97
C PHE A 72 9.86 -1.15 10.97
N THR A 73 9.82 0.05 10.41
CA THR A 73 8.60 0.85 10.29
C THR A 73 7.56 0.13 9.43
N PHE A 74 7.96 -0.47 8.31
CA PHE A 74 7.05 -1.21 7.44
C PHE A 74 6.56 -2.53 8.05
N LEU A 75 7.41 -3.22 8.82
CA LEU A 75 6.99 -4.39 9.57
C LEU A 75 5.96 -4.03 10.65
N ARG A 76 6.09 -2.85 11.26
CA ARG A 76 5.16 -2.38 12.28
C ARG A 76 3.84 -1.88 11.68
N TRP A 77 3.92 -1.07 10.62
CA TRP A 77 2.77 -0.42 9.95
C TRP A 77 2.81 -0.67 8.43
N PRO A 78 2.38 -1.86 7.96
CA PRO A 78 2.48 -2.22 6.55
C PRO A 78 1.81 -1.25 5.56
N PRO A 79 0.61 -0.69 5.84
CA PRO A 79 -0.03 0.28 4.94
C PRO A 79 0.78 1.56 4.70
N MET A 80 1.63 1.97 5.65
CA MET A 80 2.51 3.12 5.47
C MET A 80 3.55 2.87 4.38
N GLY A 81 3.95 1.62 4.15
CA GLY A 81 4.82 1.23 3.04
C GLY A 81 4.21 1.55 1.68
N LEU A 82 2.91 1.28 1.51
CA LEU A 82 2.20 1.59 0.27
C LEU A 82 2.06 3.10 0.03
N VAL A 83 1.80 3.87 1.09
CA VAL A 83 1.79 5.33 1.00
C VAL A 83 3.18 5.85 0.66
N ALA A 84 4.22 5.36 1.34
CA ALA A 84 5.61 5.70 1.05
C ALA A 84 6.01 5.35 -0.38
N LEU A 85 5.41 4.30 -0.98
CA LEU A 85 5.63 3.95 -2.37
C LEU A 85 5.09 5.00 -3.35
N ILE A 86 3.94 5.61 -3.04
CA ILE A 86 3.37 6.71 -3.85
C ILE A 86 4.30 7.92 -3.79
N PHE A 87 4.69 8.35 -2.59
CA PHE A 87 5.61 9.48 -2.41
C PHE A 87 6.98 9.19 -3.01
N GLY A 88 7.54 8.01 -2.77
CA GLY A 88 8.84 7.60 -3.29
C GLY A 88 8.85 7.46 -4.82
N GLY A 89 7.76 7.01 -5.41
CA GLY A 89 7.66 6.87 -6.87
C GLY A 89 7.44 8.19 -7.61
N LEU A 90 6.79 9.17 -6.99
CA LEU A 90 6.52 10.45 -7.63
C LEU A 90 7.57 11.52 -7.29
N LEU A 91 8.09 11.52 -6.06
CA LEU A 91 8.92 12.59 -5.53
C LEU A 91 10.40 12.25 -5.39
N ALA A 92 10.74 11.01 -5.02
CA ALA A 92 12.11 10.70 -4.63
C ALA A 92 12.98 10.50 -5.89
N PRO A 93 13.97 11.35 -6.20
CA PRO A 93 14.77 11.21 -7.41
C PRO A 93 15.50 9.87 -7.43
N SER A 94 15.24 9.05 -8.44
CA SER A 94 15.89 7.74 -8.56
C SER A 94 17.24 7.89 -9.26
N PRO A 95 18.35 7.45 -8.66
CA PRO A 95 19.61 7.36 -9.37
C PRO A 95 19.46 6.39 -10.55
N PRO A 96 20.28 6.53 -11.61
CA PRO A 96 20.31 5.57 -12.70
C PRO A 96 20.77 4.22 -12.15
N LEU A 97 19.82 3.30 -11.94
CA LEU A 97 20.08 1.94 -11.52
C LEU A 97 20.28 1.04 -12.76
N PRO A 98 21.08 -0.02 -12.65
CA PRO A 98 21.24 -1.00 -13.72
C PRO A 98 19.87 -1.51 -14.21
N GLY A 99 19.68 -1.51 -15.54
CA GLY A 99 18.43 -1.96 -16.16
C GLY A 99 17.26 -0.99 -16.10
N GLY A 100 17.50 0.27 -15.73
CA GLY A 100 16.46 1.31 -15.73
C GLY A 100 15.42 1.13 -14.62
N LEU A 101 15.75 0.35 -13.59
CA LEU A 101 14.90 0.23 -12.41
C LEU A 101 14.84 1.60 -11.70
N ASN A 102 13.67 1.97 -11.21
CA ASN A 102 13.53 3.15 -10.36
C ASN A 102 13.53 2.73 -8.88
N ALA A 103 13.76 3.69 -8.00
CA ALA A 103 13.72 3.47 -6.55
C ALA A 103 12.36 2.93 -6.09
N ALA A 104 11.27 3.30 -6.77
CA ALA A 104 9.92 2.83 -6.49
C ALA A 104 9.75 1.32 -6.71
N VAL A 105 10.32 0.78 -7.79
CA VAL A 105 10.30 -0.66 -8.10
C VAL A 105 11.12 -1.44 -7.09
N LEU A 106 12.28 -0.91 -6.67
CA LEU A 106 13.07 -1.52 -5.60
C LEU A 106 12.31 -1.52 -4.27
N LEU A 107 11.67 -0.39 -3.92
CA LEU A 107 10.83 -0.29 -2.74
C LEU A 107 9.63 -1.23 -2.81
N LEU A 108 9.00 -1.38 -3.98
CA LEU A 108 7.93 -2.35 -4.19
C LEU A 108 8.41 -3.78 -3.96
N GLY A 109 9.55 -4.13 -4.56
CA GLY A 109 10.19 -5.44 -4.39
C GLY A 109 10.50 -5.72 -2.93
N LEU A 110 11.01 -4.73 -2.19
CA LEU A 110 11.24 -4.82 -0.76
C LEU A 110 9.94 -5.09 0.01
N LEU A 111 8.87 -4.33 -0.26
CA LEU A 111 7.57 -4.50 0.42
C LEU A 111 6.94 -5.87 0.14
N VAL A 112 6.95 -6.30 -1.13
CA VAL A 112 6.46 -7.63 -1.53
C VAL A 112 7.32 -8.72 -0.89
N GLY A 113 8.65 -8.58 -0.90
CA GLY A 113 9.57 -9.53 -0.29
C GLY A 113 9.37 -9.66 1.23
N LEU A 114 9.25 -8.54 1.94
CA LEU A 114 8.95 -8.51 3.38
C LEU A 114 7.60 -9.17 3.66
N TRP A 115 6.58 -8.89 2.85
CA TRP A 115 5.27 -9.53 3.01
C TRP A 115 5.33 -11.05 2.78
N VAL A 116 5.96 -11.51 1.71
CA VAL A 116 6.16 -12.95 1.46
C VAL A 116 6.93 -13.60 2.62
N PHE A 117 7.98 -12.94 3.11
CA PHE A 117 8.72 -13.39 4.29
C PHE A 117 7.81 -13.53 5.51
N THR A 118 6.94 -12.55 5.79
CA THR A 118 5.98 -12.64 6.90
C THR A 118 4.99 -13.79 6.74
N LEU A 119 4.52 -14.09 5.50
CA LEU A 119 3.66 -15.24 5.24
C LEU A 119 4.37 -16.58 5.52
N ILE A 120 5.64 -16.68 5.13
CA ILE A 120 6.47 -17.87 5.37
C ILE A 120 6.67 -18.07 6.88
N VAL A 121 7.06 -17.01 7.60
CA VAL A 121 7.36 -17.05 9.05
C VAL A 121 6.10 -17.35 9.87
N GLN A 122 4.99 -16.66 9.61
CA GLN A 122 3.76 -16.82 10.38
C GLN A 122 2.98 -18.10 10.01
N ARG A 123 3.41 -18.84 8.98
CA ARG A 123 2.71 -20.03 8.43
C ARG A 123 1.23 -19.79 8.11
N GLN A 124 0.82 -18.53 7.88
CA GLN A 124 -0.54 -18.21 7.49
C GLN A 124 -0.73 -18.52 6.01
N ARG A 125 -1.04 -19.79 5.69
CA ARG A 125 -1.27 -20.26 4.32
C ARG A 125 -2.63 -19.85 3.74
N ARG A 126 -3.47 -19.16 4.51
CA ARG A 126 -4.79 -18.71 4.04
C ARG A 126 -4.61 -17.42 3.25
N LEU A 127 -4.23 -17.57 1.97
CA LEU A 127 -4.45 -16.54 0.98
C LEU A 127 -5.95 -16.22 0.95
N VAL A 128 -6.29 -14.94 0.94
CA VAL A 128 -7.68 -14.51 0.81
C VAL A 128 -8.18 -15.01 -0.54
N SER A 129 -9.10 -15.98 -0.51
CA SER A 129 -9.69 -16.54 -1.72
C SER A 129 -10.61 -15.48 -2.34
N SER A 130 -10.07 -14.73 -3.30
CA SER A 130 -10.81 -13.79 -4.12
C SER A 130 -10.87 -14.31 -5.55
N ARG A 131 -12.00 -14.07 -6.22
CA ARG A 131 -12.19 -14.39 -7.65
C ARG A 131 -11.17 -13.70 -8.56
N THR A 132 -10.50 -12.66 -8.08
CA THR A 132 -9.45 -11.93 -8.80
C THR A 132 -8.06 -12.57 -8.72
N VAL A 133 -7.82 -13.51 -7.79
CA VAL A 133 -6.49 -14.14 -7.64
C VAL A 133 -6.17 -15.11 -8.78
N PRO A 134 -7.07 -16.01 -9.22
CA PRO A 134 -6.79 -16.91 -10.35
C PRO A 134 -6.38 -16.20 -11.66
N PRO A 135 -7.08 -15.17 -12.16
CA PRO A 135 -6.65 -14.49 -13.39
C PRO A 135 -5.31 -13.78 -13.23
N LEU A 136 -5.00 -13.27 -12.03
CA LEU A 136 -3.70 -12.67 -11.74
C LEU A 136 -2.57 -13.70 -11.79
N LEU A 137 -2.77 -14.88 -11.21
CA LEU A 137 -1.79 -15.97 -11.27
C LEU A 137 -1.64 -16.50 -12.70
N ALA A 138 -2.72 -16.59 -13.45
CA ALA A 138 -2.68 -16.94 -14.88
C ALA A 138 -1.85 -15.94 -15.67
N LEU A 139 -1.99 -14.63 -15.42
CA LEU A 139 -1.17 -13.59 -16.05
C LEU A 139 0.32 -13.78 -15.75
N VAL A 140 0.68 -14.07 -14.50
CA VAL A 140 2.08 -14.34 -14.12
C VAL A 140 2.62 -15.57 -14.86
N VAL A 141 1.87 -16.67 -14.87
CA VAL A 141 2.27 -17.90 -15.58
C VAL A 141 2.44 -17.65 -17.08
N VAL A 142 1.50 -16.95 -17.72
CA VAL A 142 1.59 -16.61 -19.14
C VAL A 142 2.80 -15.71 -19.41
N SER A 143 3.09 -14.74 -18.55
CA SER A 143 4.27 -13.88 -18.70
C SER A 143 5.59 -14.65 -18.59
N LEU A 144 5.67 -15.63 -17.67
CA LEU A 144 6.83 -16.52 -17.53
C LEU A 144 7.02 -17.39 -18.77
N LEU A 145 5.93 -17.98 -19.28
CA LEU A 145 5.98 -18.78 -20.50
C LEU A 145 6.42 -17.92 -21.69
N ALA A 146 5.82 -16.75 -21.88
CA ALA A 146 6.21 -15.81 -22.93
C ALA A 146 7.69 -15.43 -22.85
N PHE A 147 8.23 -15.21 -21.64
CA PHE A 147 9.66 -14.95 -21.44
C PHE A 147 10.53 -16.13 -21.87
N VAL A 148 10.17 -17.37 -21.48
CA VAL A 148 10.91 -18.59 -21.85
C VAL A 148 10.88 -18.82 -23.36
N PHE A 149 9.70 -18.73 -23.98
CA PHE A 149 9.56 -18.87 -25.44
C PHE A 149 10.28 -17.74 -26.19
N GLY A 150 10.32 -16.53 -25.63
CA GLY A 150 11.06 -15.40 -26.19
C GLY A 150 12.58 -15.58 -26.22
N GLN A 151 13.15 -16.52 -25.44
CA GLN A 151 14.58 -16.85 -25.50
C GLN A 151 14.93 -17.83 -26.64
N LEU A 152 13.94 -18.44 -27.31
CA LEU A 152 14.21 -19.41 -28.37
C LEU A 152 14.71 -18.71 -29.64
N ARG A 153 15.77 -19.25 -30.26
CA ARG A 153 16.44 -18.69 -31.45
C ARG A 153 15.66 -18.90 -32.76
N TRP A 154 14.36 -19.15 -32.71
CA TRP A 154 13.55 -19.49 -33.90
C TRP A 154 13.38 -18.33 -34.88
N PHE A 155 13.58 -17.08 -34.45
CA PHE A 155 13.52 -15.91 -35.32
C PHE A 155 14.91 -15.58 -35.89
N MET A 156 15.25 -16.17 -37.04
CA MET A 156 16.56 -15.98 -37.68
C MET A 156 16.87 -14.54 -38.16
N GLY A 157 15.95 -13.58 -38.01
CA GLY A 157 16.13 -12.18 -38.41
C GLY A 157 15.84 -11.14 -37.32
N ALA A 158 15.43 -11.55 -36.12
CA ALA A 158 15.17 -10.60 -35.04
C ALA A 158 16.41 -10.46 -34.16
N GLN A 159 16.89 -9.23 -33.95
CA GLN A 159 17.89 -8.96 -32.92
C GLN A 159 17.18 -9.10 -31.56
N PRO A 160 17.51 -10.12 -30.74
CA PRO A 160 16.86 -10.28 -29.44
C PRO A 160 17.20 -9.09 -28.57
N ALA A 161 16.20 -8.57 -27.85
CA ALA A 161 16.43 -7.55 -26.83
C ALA A 161 17.41 -8.07 -25.78
N GLN A 162 18.22 -7.17 -25.20
CA GLN A 162 19.15 -7.53 -24.12
C GLN A 162 18.40 -8.28 -23.01
N LEU A 163 18.99 -9.40 -22.54
CA LEU A 163 18.37 -10.27 -21.53
C LEU A 163 17.90 -9.49 -20.29
N LEU A 164 18.69 -8.49 -19.89
CA LEU A 164 18.39 -7.63 -18.75
C LEU A 164 17.07 -6.86 -18.92
N THR A 165 16.78 -6.34 -20.13
CA THR A 165 15.53 -5.64 -20.45
C THR A 165 14.34 -6.59 -20.41
N GLN A 166 14.52 -7.82 -20.88
CA GLN A 166 13.46 -8.85 -20.85
C GLN A 166 13.15 -9.29 -19.42
N VAL A 167 14.17 -9.46 -18.58
CA VAL A 167 14.01 -9.73 -17.14
C VAL A 167 13.33 -8.56 -16.45
N GLY A 168 13.67 -7.32 -16.81
CA GLY A 168 12.98 -6.12 -16.30
C GLY A 168 11.48 -6.13 -16.64
N GLY A 169 11.13 -6.45 -17.88
CA GLY A 169 9.73 -6.59 -18.31
C GLY A 169 8.97 -7.68 -17.54
N LEU A 170 9.58 -8.86 -17.39
CA LEU A 170 9.00 -9.96 -16.59
C LEU A 170 8.80 -9.55 -15.13
N LEU A 171 9.79 -8.88 -14.54
CA LEU A 171 9.75 -8.43 -13.15
C LEU A 171 8.61 -7.45 -12.91
N ILE A 172 8.27 -6.59 -13.88
CA ILE A 172 7.12 -5.67 -13.78
C ILE A 172 5.82 -6.47 -13.60
N PHE A 173 5.59 -7.54 -14.38
CA PHE A 173 4.39 -8.36 -14.23
C PHE A 173 4.33 -9.08 -12.87
N ILE A 174 5.45 -9.66 -12.44
CA ILE A 174 5.55 -10.35 -11.14
C ILE A 174 5.33 -9.37 -9.98
N LEU A 175 5.99 -8.21 -10.00
CA LEU A 175 5.84 -7.20 -8.95
C LEU A 175 4.47 -6.55 -8.97
N ALA A 176 3.84 -6.35 -10.14
CA ALA A 176 2.47 -5.87 -10.21
C ALA A 176 1.48 -6.85 -9.57
N ALA A 177 1.64 -8.16 -9.83
CA ALA A 177 0.87 -9.19 -9.15
C ALA A 177 1.15 -9.23 -7.64
N GLY A 178 2.43 -9.11 -7.25
CA GLY A 178 2.82 -8.97 -5.85
C GLY A 178 2.18 -7.77 -5.18
N ALA A 179 2.19 -6.60 -5.82
CA ALA A 179 1.58 -5.36 -5.34
C ALA A 179 0.07 -5.53 -5.15
N PHE A 180 -0.62 -6.14 -6.11
CA PHE A 180 -2.05 -6.39 -6.02
C PHE A 180 -2.39 -7.28 -4.81
N LEU A 181 -1.67 -8.39 -4.62
CA LEU A 181 -1.86 -9.29 -3.49
C LEU A 181 -1.48 -8.63 -2.15
N LEU A 182 -0.40 -7.83 -2.15
CA LEU A 182 0.05 -7.05 -1.02
C LEU A 182 -1.04 -6.09 -0.54
N VAL A 183 -1.61 -5.30 -1.45
CA VAL A 183 -2.71 -4.37 -1.16
C VAL A 183 -3.95 -5.14 -0.70
N ALA A 184 -4.34 -6.21 -1.39
CA ALA A 184 -5.50 -7.02 -1.02
C ALA A 184 -5.39 -7.62 0.38
N HIS A 185 -4.17 -7.95 0.82
CA HIS A 185 -3.94 -8.53 2.15
C HIS A 185 -3.80 -7.46 3.24
N GLN A 186 -3.09 -6.37 2.97
CA GLN A 186 -2.76 -5.34 3.97
C GLN A 186 -3.85 -4.28 4.13
N VAL A 187 -4.59 -3.95 3.07
CA VAL A 187 -5.55 -2.84 3.05
C VAL A 187 -6.95 -3.41 3.23
N GLN A 188 -7.29 -3.72 4.48
CA GLN A 188 -8.63 -4.18 4.85
C GLN A 188 -9.59 -3.01 5.13
N ASP A 189 -9.03 -1.85 5.51
CA ASP A 189 -9.81 -0.66 5.83
C ASP A 189 -9.94 0.28 4.62
N LEU A 190 -11.18 0.73 4.38
CA LEU A 190 -11.48 1.74 3.36
C LEU A 190 -10.74 3.07 3.60
N LYS A 191 -10.37 3.36 4.86
CA LYS A 191 -9.61 4.57 5.24
C LYS A 191 -8.24 4.61 4.57
N TRP A 192 -7.50 3.50 4.59
CA TRP A 192 -6.17 3.43 3.98
C TRP A 192 -6.24 3.53 2.46
N LEU A 193 -7.22 2.85 1.84
CA LEU A 193 -7.46 2.98 0.41
C LEU A 193 -7.74 4.44 0.03
N ARG A 194 -8.61 5.12 0.80
CA ARG A 194 -8.88 6.56 0.64
C ARG A 194 -7.61 7.39 0.75
N TRP A 195 -6.81 7.20 1.80
CA TRP A 195 -5.57 7.96 1.98
C TRP A 195 -4.60 7.78 0.82
N MET A 196 -4.40 6.55 0.34
CA MET A 196 -3.53 6.29 -0.82
C MET A 196 -4.04 6.99 -2.08
N THR A 197 -5.33 6.84 -2.40
CA THR A 197 -5.90 7.44 -3.61
C THR A 197 -5.85 8.97 -3.54
N TRP A 198 -6.25 9.58 -2.42
CA TRP A 198 -6.20 11.03 -2.27
C TRP A 198 -4.78 11.58 -2.26
N SER A 199 -3.81 10.85 -1.69
CA SER A 199 -2.40 11.24 -1.75
C SER A 199 -1.90 11.22 -3.21
N TYR A 200 -2.20 10.16 -3.96
CA TYR A 200 -1.85 10.07 -5.37
C TYR A 200 -2.48 11.19 -6.21
N LEU A 201 -3.78 11.45 -6.03
CA LEU A 201 -4.49 12.52 -6.75
C LEU A 201 -3.98 13.91 -6.37
N ALA A 202 -3.73 14.17 -5.08
CA ALA A 202 -3.23 15.47 -4.63
C ALA A 202 -1.84 15.78 -5.18
N ILE A 203 -0.92 14.82 -5.12
CA ILE A 203 0.44 14.97 -5.69
C ILE A 203 0.34 15.04 -7.22
N GLY A 204 -0.47 14.17 -7.83
CA GLY A 204 -0.59 14.10 -9.27
C GLY A 204 -1.22 15.34 -9.90
N ALA A 205 -2.11 16.02 -9.18
CA ALA A 205 -2.72 17.28 -9.60
C ALA A 205 -1.71 18.46 -9.65
N LEU A 206 -0.56 18.37 -8.95
CA LEU A 206 0.49 19.39 -9.03
C LEU A 206 1.06 19.50 -10.46
N ALA A 207 1.13 18.38 -11.19
CA ALA A 207 1.63 18.36 -12.56
C ALA A 207 0.80 19.25 -13.52
N PRO A 208 -0.52 19.02 -13.71
CA PRO A 208 -1.34 19.89 -14.56
C PRO A 208 -1.51 21.30 -13.96
N ALA A 209 -1.49 21.47 -12.63
CA ALA A 209 -1.51 22.80 -12.01
C ALA A 209 -0.28 23.63 -12.43
N GLY A 210 0.88 23.00 -12.61
CA GLY A 210 2.08 23.61 -13.17
C GLY A 210 1.93 24.16 -14.59
N TRP A 211 1.01 23.60 -15.37
CA TRP A 211 0.69 24.11 -16.71
C TRP A 211 -0.28 25.30 -16.65
N LEU A 212 -1.22 25.30 -15.70
CA LEU A 212 -2.17 26.39 -15.52
C LEU A 212 -1.52 27.65 -14.92
N VAL A 213 -0.57 27.48 -13.98
CA VAL A 213 0.08 28.59 -13.28
C VAL A 213 1.61 28.43 -13.35
N PRO A 214 2.21 28.63 -14.53
CA PRO A 214 3.62 28.29 -14.78
C PRO A 214 4.60 29.11 -13.94
N TRP A 215 4.26 30.35 -13.57
CA TRP A 215 5.17 31.20 -12.79
C TRP A 215 5.32 30.76 -11.33
N LEU A 216 4.29 30.15 -10.73
CA LEU A 216 4.31 29.74 -9.33
C LEU A 216 4.78 28.29 -9.15
N ILE A 217 4.33 27.39 -10.03
CA ILE A 217 4.41 25.96 -9.79
C ILE A 217 5.52 25.29 -10.61
N ARG A 218 6.01 25.89 -11.70
CA ARG A 218 7.08 25.29 -12.52
C ARG A 218 8.34 24.99 -11.70
N GLY A 219 8.79 25.96 -10.90
CA GLY A 219 9.96 25.77 -10.03
C GLY A 219 9.77 24.71 -8.93
N LEU A 220 8.53 24.50 -8.47
CA LEU A 220 8.19 23.42 -7.53
C LEU A 220 8.16 22.07 -8.24
N ASN A 221 7.54 21.98 -9.41
CA ASN A 221 7.44 20.73 -10.17
C ASN A 221 8.82 20.23 -10.60
N ASP A 222 9.70 21.10 -11.08
CA ASP A 222 11.05 20.72 -11.53
C ASP A 222 11.93 20.21 -10.37
N ARG A 223 11.61 20.59 -9.13
CA ARG A 223 12.34 20.16 -7.92
C ARG A 223 11.71 18.96 -7.21
N LEU A 224 10.38 18.89 -7.19
CA LEU A 224 9.63 17.91 -6.43
C LEU A 224 9.25 16.69 -7.25
N LEU A 225 8.92 16.84 -8.53
CA LEU A 225 8.44 15.75 -9.37
C LEU A 225 9.58 15.24 -10.25
N GLN A 226 9.71 13.93 -10.35
CA GLN A 226 10.67 13.37 -11.29
C GLN A 226 10.30 13.71 -12.73
N PRO A 227 11.27 13.99 -13.63
CA PRO A 227 11.03 14.21 -15.05
C PRO A 227 10.24 13.08 -15.71
N GLY A 228 10.41 11.85 -15.23
CA GLY A 228 9.68 10.67 -15.70
C GLY A 228 8.16 10.74 -15.47
N VAL A 229 7.69 11.47 -14.45
CA VAL A 229 6.25 11.62 -14.18
C VAL A 229 5.56 12.43 -15.28
N MET A 230 6.21 13.52 -15.73
CA MET A 230 5.63 14.42 -16.74
C MET A 230 5.54 13.77 -18.12
N ASN A 231 6.54 12.96 -18.47
CA ASN A 231 6.68 12.36 -19.80
C ASN A 231 6.04 10.97 -19.93
N ASN A 232 5.51 10.39 -18.84
CA ASN A 232 4.97 9.04 -18.86
C ASN A 232 3.46 9.03 -19.05
N SER A 233 3.00 8.47 -20.17
CA SER A 233 1.58 8.34 -20.51
C SER A 233 0.78 7.54 -19.48
N MET A 234 1.42 6.60 -18.77
CA MET A 234 0.75 5.81 -17.73
C MET A 234 0.35 6.67 -16.54
N PHE A 235 1.16 7.64 -16.14
CA PHE A 235 0.81 8.53 -15.03
C PHE A 235 -0.49 9.29 -15.30
N TRP A 236 -0.62 9.88 -16.50
CA TRP A 236 -1.81 10.61 -16.91
C TRP A 236 -3.05 9.71 -16.98
N LEU A 237 -2.90 8.51 -17.53
CA LEU A 237 -3.97 7.51 -17.58
C LEU A 237 -4.49 7.22 -16.16
N TRP A 238 -3.58 6.90 -15.22
CA TRP A 238 -3.94 6.58 -13.85
C TRP A 238 -4.58 7.77 -13.12
N LEU A 239 -4.08 9.00 -13.33
CA LEU A 239 -4.66 10.20 -12.75
C LEU A 239 -6.12 10.39 -13.18
N VAL A 240 -6.41 10.24 -14.48
CA VAL A 240 -7.76 10.37 -15.03
C VAL A 240 -8.66 9.24 -14.54
N THR A 241 -8.20 7.99 -14.66
CA THR A 241 -8.98 6.80 -14.24
C THR A 241 -9.33 6.87 -12.76
N LEU A 242 -8.36 7.16 -11.88
CA LEU A 242 -8.61 7.24 -10.44
C LEU A 242 -9.56 8.40 -10.07
N SER A 243 -9.39 9.56 -10.71
CA SER A 243 -10.27 10.72 -10.49
C SER A 243 -11.72 10.39 -10.87
N PHE A 244 -11.91 9.76 -12.03
CA PHE A 244 -13.23 9.34 -12.50
C PHE A 244 -13.85 8.30 -11.58
N SER A 245 -13.09 7.28 -11.14
CA SER A 245 -13.57 6.29 -10.17
C SER A 245 -14.01 6.92 -8.84
N GLN A 246 -13.36 8.00 -8.37
CA GLN A 246 -13.80 8.70 -7.16
C GLN A 246 -15.16 9.39 -7.34
N VAL A 247 -15.45 9.91 -8.54
CA VAL A 247 -16.75 10.52 -8.85
C VAL A 247 -17.85 9.47 -8.79
N GLU A 248 -17.66 8.33 -9.47
CA GLU A 248 -18.66 7.25 -9.48
C GLU A 248 -18.90 6.67 -8.09
N ILE A 249 -17.84 6.42 -7.32
CA ILE A 249 -17.96 5.89 -5.94
C ILE A 249 -18.61 6.93 -5.02
N GLY A 250 -18.26 8.22 -5.15
CA GLY A 250 -18.84 9.30 -4.36
C GLY A 250 -20.32 9.56 -4.68
N VAL A 251 -20.76 9.29 -5.91
CA VAL A 251 -22.18 9.30 -6.30
C VAL A 251 -22.88 8.05 -5.74
N SER A 252 -22.31 6.86 -5.96
CA SER A 252 -22.90 5.59 -5.51
C SER A 252 -23.01 5.47 -3.98
N ALA A 253 -22.05 6.01 -3.22
CA ALA A 253 -22.11 6.01 -1.76
C ALA A 253 -23.26 6.89 -1.22
N ARG A 254 -23.58 7.99 -1.91
CA ARG A 254 -24.77 8.80 -1.60
C ARG A 254 -26.04 8.05 -1.95
N SER A 255 -26.09 7.46 -3.15
CA SER A 255 -27.22 6.64 -3.58
C SER A 255 -27.47 5.44 -2.68
N CYS A 256 -26.43 4.80 -2.13
CA CYS A 256 -26.56 3.65 -1.22
C CYS A 256 -27.04 4.06 0.18
N CYS A 257 -26.67 5.26 0.67
CA CYS A 257 -27.27 5.81 1.88
C CYS A 257 -28.74 6.18 1.65
N ASP A 258 -29.09 6.74 0.50
CA ASP A 258 -30.49 7.01 0.14
C ASP A 258 -31.30 5.73 -0.07
N TRP A 259 -30.69 4.69 -0.65
CA TRP A 259 -31.29 3.36 -0.83
C TRP A 259 -31.44 2.62 0.50
N CYS A 260 -30.48 2.74 1.42
CA CYS A 260 -30.56 2.15 2.75
C CYS A 260 -31.58 2.89 3.64
N ASN A 261 -31.72 4.21 3.48
CA ASN A 261 -32.81 4.98 4.10
C ASN A 261 -34.17 4.63 3.49
N HIS A 262 -34.29 4.47 2.17
CA HIS A 262 -35.51 3.99 1.51
C HIS A 262 -35.88 2.57 1.95
N TRP A 263 -34.89 1.70 2.15
CA TRP A 263 -35.14 0.35 2.65
C TRP A 263 -35.61 0.36 4.12
N ARG A 264 -35.03 1.22 4.96
CA ARG A 264 -35.49 1.41 6.34
C ARG A 264 -36.91 1.96 6.42
N THR A 265 -37.25 2.95 5.61
CA THR A 265 -38.62 3.49 5.55
C THR A 265 -39.59 2.46 4.97
N PHE A 266 -39.19 1.70 3.95
CA PHE A 266 -40.02 0.62 3.39
C PHE A 266 -40.31 -0.50 4.41
N VAL A 267 -39.28 -0.98 5.12
CA VAL A 267 -39.44 -1.99 6.18
C VAL A 267 -40.27 -1.45 7.35
N ALA A 268 -40.08 -0.18 7.74
CA ALA A 268 -40.89 0.46 8.78
C ALA A 268 -42.36 0.58 8.36
N SER A 269 -42.65 0.95 7.10
CA SER A 269 -44.01 1.02 6.56
C SER A 269 -44.68 -0.35 6.48
N CYS A 270 -43.96 -1.40 6.08
CA CYS A 270 -44.50 -2.77 6.10
C CYS A 270 -44.77 -3.27 7.52
N LEU A 271 -43.89 -2.96 8.48
CA LEU A 271 -44.10 -3.33 9.90
C LEU A 271 -45.28 -2.56 10.52
N ALA A 272 -45.46 -1.28 10.19
CA ALA A 272 -46.61 -0.50 10.61
C ALA A 272 -47.93 -1.07 10.02
N ALA A 273 -47.94 -1.39 8.73
CA ALA A 273 -49.10 -2.00 8.07
C ALA A 273 -49.46 -3.39 8.62
N CYS A 274 -48.47 -4.20 9.01
CA CYS A 274 -48.71 -5.48 9.68
C CYS A 274 -49.20 -5.32 11.12
N ARG A 275 -48.77 -4.28 11.84
CA ARG A 275 -49.24 -4.00 13.20
C ARG A 275 -50.69 -3.52 13.21
N ASP A 276 -51.06 -2.61 12.31
CA ASP A 276 -52.46 -2.13 12.19
C ASP A 276 -53.42 -3.27 11.81
N ARG A 277 -52.96 -4.25 11.02
CA ARG A 277 -53.78 -5.41 10.64
C ARG A 277 -53.94 -6.44 11.77
N ALA A 278 -53.04 -6.45 12.77
CA ALA A 278 -53.12 -7.35 13.92
C ALA A 278 -54.11 -6.85 15.00
N ASP A 279 -54.37 -5.54 15.06
CA ASP A 279 -55.28 -4.94 16.05
C ASP A 279 -56.76 -4.90 15.56
N THR A 280 -57.03 -5.17 14.28
CA THR A 280 -58.37 -5.04 13.70
C THR A 280 -59.26 -6.30 13.74
N ASP A 281 -58.85 -7.43 14.34
CA ASP A 281 -59.73 -8.61 14.34
C ASP A 281 -59.72 -9.46 15.64
N PRO A 282 -60.46 -9.02 16.69
CA PRO A 282 -60.80 -9.88 17.81
C PRO A 282 -62.12 -10.65 17.64
N ALA A 283 -62.73 -10.72 16.45
CA ALA A 283 -64.16 -11.02 16.37
C ALA A 283 -64.61 -12.05 15.33
N HIS A 284 -63.87 -13.14 15.06
CA HIS A 284 -64.48 -14.34 14.45
C HIS A 284 -63.75 -15.65 14.79
N ILE A 285 -63.96 -16.15 16.02
CA ILE A 285 -63.83 -17.59 16.31
C ILE A 285 -65.13 -18.01 17.00
N LYS A 286 -66.02 -18.60 16.21
CA LYS A 286 -67.12 -19.47 16.67
C LYS A 286 -67.04 -20.76 15.87
#